data_AF-A0A251WFK5-F1
#
_entry.id   AF-A0A251WFK5-F1
#
_cell.length_a   1.000
_cell.length_b   1.000
_cell.length_c   1.000
_cell.angle_alpha   90.00
_cell.angle_beta   90.00
_cell.angle_gamma   90.00
#
_symmetry.space_group_name_H-M   'P 1'
#
loop_
_entity.id
_entity.type
_entity.pdbx_description
1 polymer ?
#
loop_
_entity_poly.entity_id
_entity_poly.type
_entity_poly.pdbx_seq_one_letter_code
_entity_poly.pdbx_strand_id
1 'polypeptide(L)'
;MKNNAKNRLFDILKSLGCLEECVHFQTTQTVVPPTPENMTILHTTIATVTFADGRVIQATGQGYRRAESEIAACAAAMKTLRATYPDLLINWSRIFVEAQAGDTLIKLGVFLTASLKTASDKAKKLQTVESDVHLAQVFEQWKANGDPDLAMFGEKLSEKRKATLVEALLWRRYQNHVMAADASLQLNSLLQTLQ
;
A
#
# COMPACT_ATOMS: atom_id res chain seq x y z
N MET A 1 -7.99 -11.35 -19.32
CA MET A 1 -8.80 -10.27 -18.72
C MET A 1 -8.58 -8.99 -19.50
N LYS A 2 -9.64 -8.28 -19.95
CA LYS A 2 -9.46 -7.00 -20.66
C LYS A 2 -8.98 -5.95 -19.65
N ASN A 3 -7.81 -5.37 -19.89
CA ASN A 3 -7.18 -4.32 -19.08
C ASN A 3 -8.02 -3.03 -19.17
N ASN A 4 -9.00 -2.88 -18.27
CA ASN A 4 -9.90 -1.71 -18.23
C ASN A 4 -9.70 -0.91 -16.93
N ALA A 5 -10.29 0.28 -16.88
CA ALA A 5 -10.14 1.20 -15.75
C ALA A 5 -10.59 0.62 -14.40
N LYS A 6 -11.63 -0.22 -14.41
CA LYS A 6 -12.14 -0.89 -13.21
C LYS A 6 -11.11 -1.86 -12.64
N ASN A 7 -10.52 -2.72 -13.48
CA ASN A 7 -9.48 -3.66 -13.05
C ASN A 7 -8.24 -2.92 -12.52
N ARG A 8 -7.80 -1.86 -13.20
CA ARG A 8 -6.65 -1.05 -12.73
C ARG A 8 -6.89 -0.40 -11.38
N LEU A 9 -8.10 0.11 -11.14
CA LEU A 9 -8.47 0.68 -9.84
C LEU A 9 -8.41 -0.39 -8.74
N PHE A 10 -8.96 -1.59 -8.99
CA PHE A 10 -8.87 -2.69 -8.03
C PHE A 10 -7.44 -3.18 -7.81
N ASP A 11 -6.59 -3.19 -8.84
CA ASP A 11 -5.18 -3.52 -8.69
C ASP A 11 -4.48 -2.53 -7.74
N ILE A 12 -4.78 -1.23 -7.85
CA ILE A 12 -4.26 -0.20 -6.93
C ILE A 12 -4.76 -0.46 -5.51
N LEU A 13 -6.05 -0.70 -5.31
CA LEU A 13 -6.62 -0.96 -3.98
C LEU A 13 -6.03 -2.21 -3.36
N LYS A 14 -5.93 -3.30 -4.12
CA LYS A 14 -5.25 -4.52 -3.69
C LYS A 14 -3.77 -4.27 -3.37
N SER A 15 -3.12 -3.36 -4.09
CA SER A 15 -1.74 -2.93 -3.79
C SER A 15 -1.62 -2.24 -2.44
N LEU A 16 -2.68 -1.57 -1.99
CA LEU A 16 -2.78 -0.91 -0.69
C LEU A 16 -3.35 -1.83 0.40
N GLY A 17 -3.69 -3.09 0.12
CA GLY A 17 -4.38 -3.95 1.10
C GLY A 17 -5.85 -3.58 1.33
N CYS A 18 -6.44 -2.79 0.43
CA CYS A 18 -7.86 -2.46 0.38
C CYS A 18 -8.59 -3.48 -0.52
N LEU A 19 -9.69 -4.06 -0.04
CA LEU A 19 -10.49 -5.04 -0.79
C LEU A 19 -11.53 -4.37 -1.69
N GLU A 20 -12.31 -5.18 -2.41
CA GLU A 20 -13.40 -4.69 -3.27
C GLU A 20 -14.46 -3.90 -2.49
N GLU A 21 -14.63 -4.18 -1.19
CA GLU A 21 -15.51 -3.47 -0.25
C GLU A 21 -15.15 -1.99 -0.10
N CYS A 22 -13.91 -1.61 -0.41
CA CYS A 22 -13.48 -0.22 -0.44
C CYS A 22 -14.09 0.57 -1.61
N VAL A 23 -14.80 -0.08 -2.55
CA VAL A 23 -15.50 0.59 -3.66
C VAL A 23 -16.99 0.27 -3.63
N HIS A 24 -17.79 1.32 -3.49
CA HIS A 24 -19.24 1.22 -3.60
C HIS A 24 -19.73 1.84 -4.91
N PHE A 25 -20.51 1.08 -5.68
CA PHE A 25 -21.13 1.55 -6.92
C PHE A 25 -22.63 1.76 -6.75
N GLN A 26 -23.09 2.98 -7.03
CA GLN A 26 -24.51 3.31 -7.11
C GLN A 26 -24.85 3.62 -8.55
N THR A 27 -25.76 2.84 -9.16
CA THR A 27 -26.14 3.03 -10.56
C THR A 27 -27.61 3.40 -10.66
N THR A 28 -27.88 4.51 -11.33
CA THR A 28 -29.23 4.94 -11.72
C THR A 28 -29.42 4.76 -13.22
N GLN A 29 -30.67 4.58 -13.62
CA GLN A 29 -31.07 4.48 -15.02
C GLN A 29 -31.94 5.67 -15.37
N THR A 30 -31.60 6.33 -16.47
CA THR A 30 -32.40 7.40 -17.04
C THR A 30 -32.80 6.98 -18.44
N VAL A 31 -34.09 6.97 -18.71
CA VAL A 31 -34.58 6.87 -20.07
C VAL A 31 -34.26 8.20 -20.75
N VAL A 32 -33.39 8.16 -21.75
CA VAL A 32 -33.16 9.31 -22.60
C VAL A 32 -34.22 9.22 -23.70
N PRO A 33 -35.21 10.12 -23.72
CA PRO A 33 -36.23 10.10 -24.76
C PRO A 33 -35.51 10.34 -26.10
N PRO A 34 -35.66 9.45 -27.09
CA PRO A 34 -35.14 9.72 -28.40
C PRO A 34 -36.17 10.54 -29.17
N THR A 35 -35.68 11.20 -30.20
CA THR A 35 -36.39 11.28 -31.49
C THR A 35 -37.15 9.98 -31.81
N PRO A 36 -38.24 10.01 -32.60
CA PRO A 36 -39.35 9.03 -32.59
C PRO A 36 -39.06 7.51 -32.71
N GLU A 37 -37.81 7.05 -32.90
CA GLU A 37 -37.51 5.71 -33.39
C GLU A 37 -36.70 4.79 -32.45
N ASN A 38 -36.06 5.22 -31.34
CA ASN A 38 -35.21 4.30 -30.55
C ASN A 38 -35.02 4.63 -29.05
N MET A 39 -35.82 4.05 -28.15
CA MET A 39 -35.73 4.31 -26.70
C MET A 39 -34.37 3.87 -26.15
N THR A 40 -33.57 4.81 -25.64
CA THR A 40 -32.21 4.53 -25.16
C THR A 40 -32.13 4.67 -23.64
N ILE A 41 -31.66 3.63 -22.96
CA ILE A 41 -31.40 3.65 -21.52
C ILE A 41 -29.97 4.11 -21.29
N LEU A 42 -29.80 5.22 -20.57
CA LEU A 42 -28.50 5.68 -20.09
C LEU A 42 -28.33 5.25 -18.63
N HIS A 43 -27.23 4.57 -18.34
CA HIS A 43 -26.81 4.25 -16.99
C HIS A 43 -25.86 5.32 -16.49
N THR A 44 -26.12 5.86 -15.31
CA THR A 44 -25.20 6.75 -14.59
C THR A 44 -24.75 6.04 -13.33
N THR A 45 -23.44 5.86 -13.15
CA THR A 45 -22.86 5.21 -11.99
C THR A 45 -22.01 6.21 -11.21
N ILE A 46 -22.22 6.27 -9.89
CA ILE A 46 -21.33 6.93 -8.94
C ILE A 46 -20.47 5.83 -8.29
N ALA A 47 -19.16 5.95 -8.38
CA ALA A 47 -18.19 5.14 -7.67
C ALA A 47 -17.67 5.92 -6.46
N THR A 48 -17.87 5.39 -5.25
CA THR A 48 -17.27 5.91 -4.01
C THR A 48 -16.16 4.97 -3.58
N VAL A 49 -14.94 5.49 -3.46
CA VAL A 49 -13.75 4.74 -3.02
C VAL A 49 -13.32 5.26 -1.66
N THR A 50 -13.24 4.39 -0.66
CA THR A 50 -12.81 4.74 0.71
C THR A 50 -11.49 4.03 1.03
N PHE A 51 -10.48 4.79 1.43
CA PHE A 51 -9.16 4.27 1.80
C PHE A 51 -9.05 4.01 3.31
N ALA A 52 -8.05 3.22 3.70
CA ALA A 52 -7.85 2.79 5.09
C ALA A 52 -7.60 3.95 6.07
N ASP A 53 -7.05 5.07 5.59
CA ASP A 53 -6.81 6.28 6.37
C ASP A 53 -8.01 7.27 6.36
N GLY A 54 -9.16 6.84 5.85
CA GLY A 54 -10.40 7.62 5.84
C GLY A 54 -10.55 8.57 4.65
N ARG A 55 -9.56 8.67 3.75
CA ARG A 55 -9.73 9.44 2.51
C ARG A 55 -10.83 8.83 1.64
N VAL A 56 -11.59 9.68 0.95
CA VAL A 56 -12.69 9.26 0.07
C VAL A 56 -12.58 9.94 -1.30
N ILE A 57 -12.79 9.18 -2.37
CA ILE A 57 -12.95 9.68 -3.73
C ILE A 57 -14.34 9.32 -4.22
N GLN A 58 -15.05 10.29 -4.79
CA GLN A 58 -16.28 10.04 -5.53
C GLN A 58 -16.12 10.47 -6.98
N ALA A 59 -16.60 9.63 -7.90
CA ALA A 59 -16.57 9.94 -9.32
C ALA A 59 -17.77 9.34 -10.04
N THR A 60 -18.22 10.03 -11.08
CA THR A 60 -19.39 9.65 -11.86
C THR A 60 -18.98 9.23 -13.26
N GLY A 61 -19.63 8.18 -13.78
CA GLY A 61 -19.48 7.70 -15.14
C GLY A 61 -20.82 7.37 -15.77
N GLN A 62 -20.87 7.48 -17.10
CA GLN A 62 -22.07 7.21 -17.87
C GLN A 62 -21.79 6.18 -18.97
N GLY A 63 -22.81 5.41 -19.34
CA GLY A 63 -22.72 4.42 -20.40
C GLY A 63 -24.08 3.85 -20.77
N TYR A 64 -24.20 3.23 -21.94
CA TYR A 64 -25.45 2.62 -22.40
C TYR A 64 -25.67 1.22 -21.80
N ARG A 65 -24.65 0.68 -21.13
CA ARG A 65 -24.74 -0.50 -20.28
C ARG A 65 -24.19 -0.19 -18.91
N ARG A 66 -24.74 -0.83 -17.86
CA ARG A 66 -24.23 -0.71 -16.48
C ARG A 66 -22.71 -0.94 -16.37
N ALA A 67 -22.19 -1.96 -17.05
CA ALA A 67 -20.76 -2.26 -17.00
C ALA A 67 -19.89 -1.13 -17.60
N GLU A 68 -20.41 -0.43 -18.61
CA GLU A 68 -19.72 0.71 -19.24
C GLU A 68 -19.73 1.93 -18.31
N SER A 69 -20.87 2.23 -17.67
CA SER A 69 -20.96 3.33 -16.72
C SER A 69 -20.06 3.12 -15.50
N GLU A 70 -19.96 1.87 -15.00
CA GLU A 70 -19.01 1.50 -13.94
C GLU A 70 -17.54 1.69 -14.38
N ILE A 71 -17.16 1.25 -15.58
CA ILE A 71 -15.81 1.43 -16.11
C ILE A 71 -15.48 2.93 -16.27
N ALA A 72 -16.44 3.72 -16.75
CA ALA A 72 -16.30 5.17 -16.88
C ALA A 72 -16.14 5.85 -15.51
N ALA A 73 -16.91 5.44 -14.50
CA ALA A 73 -16.82 5.97 -13.14
C ALA A 73 -15.44 5.65 -12.53
N CYS A 74 -14.93 4.44 -12.71
CA CYS A 74 -13.56 4.06 -12.29
C CYS A 74 -12.48 4.86 -13.02
N ALA A 75 -12.67 5.15 -14.32
CA ALA A 75 -11.73 5.98 -15.08
C ALA A 75 -11.67 7.41 -14.53
N ALA A 76 -12.83 7.99 -14.20
CA ALA A 76 -12.92 9.28 -13.55
C ALA A 76 -12.32 9.26 -12.14
N ALA A 77 -12.59 8.23 -11.33
CA ALA A 77 -12.00 8.06 -10.00
C ALA A 77 -10.46 7.99 -10.05
N MET A 78 -9.89 7.25 -10.99
CA MET A 78 -8.44 7.20 -11.19
C MET A 78 -7.85 8.56 -11.60
N LYS A 79 -8.58 9.37 -12.38
CA LYS A 79 -8.14 10.73 -12.72
C LYS A 79 -8.07 11.60 -11.46
N THR A 80 -9.11 11.55 -10.62
CA THR A 80 -9.14 12.25 -9.32
C THR A 80 -8.03 11.75 -8.39
N LEU A 81 -7.81 10.44 -8.32
CA LEU A 81 -6.74 9.82 -7.54
C LEU A 81 -5.36 10.37 -7.92
N ARG A 82 -5.03 10.38 -9.22
CA ARG A 82 -3.75 10.92 -9.72
C ARG A 82 -3.55 12.40 -9.42
N ALA A 83 -4.62 13.18 -9.48
CA ALA A 83 -4.56 14.62 -9.27
C ALA A 83 -4.49 15.01 -7.79
N THR A 84 -5.16 14.26 -6.92
CA THR A 84 -5.42 14.67 -5.53
C THR A 84 -4.59 13.88 -4.51
N TYR A 85 -4.36 12.60 -4.77
CA TYR A 85 -3.67 11.70 -3.84
C TYR A 85 -2.64 10.84 -4.59
N PRO A 86 -1.62 11.46 -5.19
CA PRO A 86 -0.59 10.73 -5.94
C PRO A 86 0.21 9.76 -5.05
N ASP A 87 0.25 9.99 -3.74
CA ASP A 87 0.88 9.13 -2.74
C ASP A 87 0.23 7.73 -2.64
N LEU A 88 -1.07 7.62 -2.95
CA LEU A 88 -1.79 6.35 -3.00
C LEU A 88 -1.42 5.49 -4.22
N LEU A 89 -0.67 6.05 -5.18
CA LEU A 89 -0.17 5.34 -6.37
C LEU A 89 1.21 4.73 -6.08
N ILE A 90 1.21 3.71 -5.24
CA ILE A 90 2.43 3.09 -4.71
C ILE A 90 3.27 2.45 -5.81
N ASN A 91 4.54 2.86 -5.89
CA ASN A 91 5.55 2.20 -6.70
C ASN A 91 6.26 1.10 -5.89
N TRP A 92 5.72 -0.11 -5.95
CA TRP A 92 6.27 -1.27 -5.26
C TRP A 92 7.70 -1.63 -5.68
N SER A 93 8.08 -1.36 -6.94
CA SER A 93 9.46 -1.62 -7.39
C SER A 93 10.46 -0.71 -6.69
N ARG A 94 10.10 0.56 -6.46
CA ARG A 94 10.94 1.49 -5.68
C ARG A 94 11.00 1.08 -4.21
N ILE A 95 9.85 0.74 -3.61
CA ILE A 95 9.80 0.28 -2.21
C ILE A 95 10.66 -0.96 -2.03
N PHE A 96 10.66 -1.88 -2.99
CA PHE A 96 11.49 -3.08 -2.91
C PHE A 96 12.99 -2.78 -2.91
N VAL A 97 13.46 -1.80 -3.69
CA VAL A 97 14.87 -1.37 -3.66
C VAL A 97 15.23 -0.77 -2.29
N GLU A 98 14.35 0.07 -1.74
CA GLU A 98 14.53 0.63 -0.39
C GLU A 98 14.51 -0.47 0.69
N ALA A 99 13.67 -1.49 0.53
CA ALA A 99 13.59 -2.64 1.41
C ALA A 99 14.90 -3.46 1.44
N GLN A 100 15.53 -3.70 0.28
CA GLN A 100 16.83 -4.36 0.22
C GLN A 100 17.92 -3.60 1.01
N ALA A 101 17.88 -2.27 0.96
CA ALA A 101 18.78 -1.44 1.75
C ALA A 101 18.44 -1.53 3.26
N GLY A 102 17.16 -1.55 3.62
CA GLY A 102 16.69 -1.75 4.99
C GLY A 102 17.09 -3.10 5.58
N ASP A 103 16.91 -4.18 4.83
CA ASP A 103 17.38 -5.53 5.17
C ASP A 103 18.91 -5.54 5.45
N THR A 104 19.67 -4.84 4.61
CA THR A 104 21.11 -4.68 4.83
C THR A 104 21.41 -3.97 6.16
N LEU A 105 20.61 -2.99 6.57
CA LEU A 105 20.74 -2.34 7.87
C LEU A 105 20.43 -3.29 9.03
N ILE A 106 19.40 -4.14 8.92
CA ILE A 106 19.09 -5.16 9.93
C ILE A 106 20.29 -6.08 10.12
N LYS A 107 20.81 -6.61 9.00
CA LYS A 107 22.00 -7.48 8.97
C LYS A 107 23.20 -6.82 9.64
N LEU A 108 23.54 -5.61 9.21
CA LEU A 108 24.65 -4.86 9.77
C LEU A 108 24.46 -4.61 11.28
N GLY A 109 23.26 -4.26 11.71
CA GLY A 109 22.93 -4.07 13.11
C GLY A 109 23.23 -5.30 13.94
N VAL A 110 22.74 -6.48 13.53
CA VAL A 110 22.99 -7.73 14.27
C VAL A 110 24.48 -8.08 14.28
N PHE A 111 25.17 -7.85 13.16
CA PHE A 111 26.60 -8.14 13.08
C PHE A 111 27.47 -7.20 13.91
N LEU A 112 27.01 -5.99 14.20
CA LEU A 112 27.70 -5.03 15.05
C LEU A 112 27.27 -5.10 16.53
N THR A 113 26.23 -5.87 16.87
CA THR A 113 25.81 -6.04 18.26
C THR A 113 26.90 -6.71 19.11
N ALA A 114 27.40 -5.99 20.11
CA ALA A 114 28.48 -6.45 20.99
C ALA A 114 28.08 -7.61 21.93
N SER A 115 26.79 -7.79 22.22
CA SER A 115 26.30 -8.89 23.07
C SER A 115 26.35 -10.26 22.37
N LEU A 116 26.43 -10.29 21.04
CA LEU A 116 26.52 -11.52 20.25
C LEU A 116 27.98 -11.77 19.87
N LYS A 117 28.62 -12.75 20.50
CA LYS A 117 30.07 -12.98 20.38
C LYS A 117 30.45 -13.84 19.19
N THR A 118 29.57 -14.74 18.75
CA THR A 118 29.88 -15.69 17.67
C THR A 118 29.05 -15.43 16.43
N ALA A 119 29.57 -15.86 15.27
CA ALA A 119 28.81 -15.84 14.01
C ALA A 119 27.53 -16.69 14.09
N SER A 120 27.54 -17.78 14.87
CA SER A 120 26.35 -18.62 15.08
C SER A 120 25.25 -17.89 15.84
N ASP A 121 25.60 -17.13 16.89
CA ASP A 121 24.62 -16.36 17.66
C ASP A 121 24.00 -15.25 16.81
N LYS A 122 24.82 -14.58 15.99
CA LYS A 122 24.38 -13.56 15.04
C LYS A 122 23.44 -14.12 13.98
N ALA A 123 23.79 -15.27 13.39
CA ALA A 123 22.94 -15.95 12.42
C ALA A 123 21.58 -16.37 13.02
N LYS A 124 21.58 -16.92 14.24
CA LYS A 124 20.34 -17.26 14.96
C LYS A 124 19.49 -16.03 15.22
N LYS A 125 20.09 -14.93 15.67
CA LYS A 125 19.36 -13.68 15.89
C LYS A 125 18.76 -13.16 14.59
N LEU A 126 19.50 -13.18 13.47
CA LEU A 126 18.97 -12.77 12.16
C LEU A 126 17.75 -13.56 11.73
N GLN A 127 17.78 -14.89 11.88
CA GLN A 127 16.62 -15.74 11.59
C GLN A 127 15.36 -15.33 12.37
N THR A 128 15.50 -14.75 13.57
CA THR A 128 14.36 -14.27 14.36
C THR A 128 13.86 -12.88 13.95
N VAL A 129 14.74 -11.97 13.52
CA VAL A 129 14.39 -10.56 13.28
C VAL A 129 14.21 -10.19 11.80
N GLU A 130 14.68 -11.02 10.87
CA GLU A 130 14.62 -10.77 9.42
C GLU A 130 13.49 -11.56 8.73
N SER A 131 12.84 -12.51 9.43
CA SER A 131 11.79 -13.32 8.81
C SER A 131 10.58 -12.46 8.38
N ASP A 132 10.03 -12.74 7.19
CA ASP A 132 8.83 -12.08 6.67
C ASP A 132 7.67 -12.09 7.70
N VAL A 133 7.50 -13.22 8.40
CA VAL A 133 6.49 -13.39 9.46
C VAL A 133 6.69 -12.38 10.59
N HIS A 134 7.92 -12.26 11.09
CA HIS A 134 8.22 -11.33 12.18
C HIS A 134 8.09 -9.87 11.73
N LEU A 135 8.62 -9.51 10.56
CA LEU A 135 8.51 -8.15 10.04
C LEU A 135 7.05 -7.78 9.74
N ALA A 136 6.22 -8.73 9.33
CA ALA A 136 4.78 -8.50 9.21
C ALA A 136 4.11 -8.25 10.58
N GLN A 137 4.57 -8.87 11.67
CA GLN A 137 4.08 -8.56 13.03
C GLN A 137 4.51 -7.16 13.47
N VAL A 138 5.75 -6.76 13.16
CA VAL A 138 6.25 -5.40 13.41
C VAL A 138 5.39 -4.37 12.65
N PHE A 139 5.03 -4.65 11.40
CA PHE A 139 4.09 -3.82 10.64
C PHE A 139 2.76 -3.62 11.38
N GLU A 140 2.15 -4.71 11.86
CA GLU A 140 0.87 -4.62 12.59
C GLU A 140 1.02 -3.81 13.88
N GLN A 141 2.10 -4.01 14.62
CA GLN A 141 2.37 -3.27 15.85
C GLN A 141 2.54 -1.78 15.58
N TRP A 142 3.36 -1.40 14.59
CA TRP A 142 3.56 -0.01 14.21
C TRP A 142 2.26 0.63 13.74
N LYS A 143 1.48 -0.08 12.92
CA LYS A 143 0.17 0.40 12.46
C LYS A 143 -0.82 0.58 13.62
N ALA A 144 -0.88 -0.37 14.56
CA ALA A 144 -1.72 -0.27 15.76
C ALA A 144 -1.31 0.89 16.67
N ASN A 145 -0.02 1.24 16.69
CA ASN A 145 0.52 2.40 17.40
C ASN A 145 0.31 3.73 16.65
N GLY A 146 -0.35 3.71 15.49
CA GLY A 146 -0.68 4.93 14.74
C GLY A 146 0.47 5.47 13.89
N ASP A 147 1.38 4.62 13.43
CA ASP A 147 2.47 5.03 12.53
C ASP A 147 1.90 5.70 11.26
N PRO A 148 2.22 6.99 11.01
CA PRO A 148 1.62 7.76 9.92
C PRO A 148 2.03 7.23 8.54
N ASP A 149 3.21 6.60 8.41
CA ASP A 149 3.67 6.04 7.13
C ASP A 149 2.87 4.77 6.76
N LEU A 150 2.18 4.16 7.73
CA LEU A 150 1.40 2.94 7.58
C LEU A 150 -0.12 3.16 7.53
N ALA A 151 -0.57 4.39 7.79
CA ALA A 151 -2.00 4.73 7.89
C ALA A 151 -2.78 4.36 6.62
N MET A 152 -2.22 4.65 5.43
CA MET A 152 -2.88 4.43 4.14
C MET A 152 -3.03 2.96 3.71
N PHE A 153 -2.28 2.03 4.33
CA PHE A 153 -2.32 0.62 3.96
C PHE A 153 -3.43 -0.10 4.73
N GLY A 154 -4.30 -0.84 4.05
CA GLY A 154 -5.33 -1.68 4.67
C GLY A 154 -4.79 -2.98 5.29
N GLU A 155 -5.62 -3.62 6.10
CA GLU A 155 -5.28 -4.82 6.87
C GLU A 155 -4.97 -6.04 6.00
N LYS A 156 -5.51 -6.07 4.77
CA LYS A 156 -5.45 -7.24 3.86
C LYS A 156 -4.21 -7.24 2.97
N LEU A 157 -3.17 -6.51 3.36
CA LEU A 157 -1.87 -6.57 2.71
C LEU A 157 -1.23 -7.95 2.98
N SER A 158 -0.59 -8.54 1.97
CA SER A 158 0.11 -9.83 2.14
C SER A 158 1.30 -9.69 3.09
N GLU A 159 1.62 -10.76 3.84
CA GLU A 159 2.79 -10.85 4.73
C GLU A 159 4.06 -10.29 4.10
N LYS A 160 4.45 -10.79 2.92
CA LYS A 160 5.62 -10.30 2.18
C LYS A 160 5.64 -8.80 1.97
N ARG A 161 4.50 -8.20 1.61
CA ARG A 161 4.40 -6.74 1.40
C ARG A 161 4.49 -5.96 2.70
N LYS A 162 3.97 -6.50 3.81
CA LYS A 162 4.11 -5.91 5.15
C LYS A 162 5.59 -5.90 5.54
N ALA A 163 6.28 -7.03 5.38
CA ALA A 163 7.72 -7.14 5.62
C ALA A 163 8.53 -6.14 4.78
N THR A 164 8.31 -6.13 3.46
CA THR A 164 8.97 -5.19 2.54
C THR A 164 8.74 -3.72 2.94
N LEU A 165 7.54 -3.35 3.42
CA LEU A 165 7.28 -1.99 3.89
C LEU A 165 8.07 -1.65 5.15
N VAL A 166 8.13 -2.56 6.12
CA VAL A 166 8.92 -2.35 7.35
C VAL A 166 10.38 -2.12 6.99
N GLU A 167 10.98 -2.99 6.17
CA GLU A 167 12.37 -2.82 5.73
C GLU A 167 12.59 -1.47 5.02
N ALA A 168 11.70 -1.10 4.08
CA ALA A 168 11.81 0.18 3.38
C ALA A 168 11.70 1.38 4.34
N LEU A 169 10.86 1.29 5.37
CA LEU A 169 10.74 2.32 6.39
C LEU A 169 11.98 2.40 7.29
N LEU A 170 12.58 1.27 7.66
CA LEU A 170 13.86 1.26 8.38
C LEU A 170 14.93 1.99 7.56
N TRP A 171 15.02 1.70 6.26
CA TRP A 171 15.94 2.44 5.40
C TRP A 171 15.65 3.94 5.41
N ARG A 172 14.40 4.35 5.16
CA ARG A 172 14.03 5.78 5.13
C ARG A 172 14.33 6.51 6.42
N ARG A 173 14.09 5.86 7.57
CA ARG A 173 14.25 6.45 8.91
C ARG A 173 15.71 6.48 9.35
N TYR A 174 16.51 5.47 9.00
CA TYR A 174 17.85 5.29 9.56
C TYR A 174 19.00 5.53 8.58
N GLN A 175 18.79 5.59 7.25
CA GLN A 175 19.87 5.71 6.25
C GLN A 175 20.88 6.84 6.55
N ASN A 176 20.40 8.00 6.99
CA ASN A 176 21.26 9.15 7.28
C ASN A 176 22.06 8.98 8.58
N HIS A 177 21.56 8.13 9.48
CA HIS A 177 22.15 7.88 10.80
C HIS A 177 23.24 6.80 10.74
N VAL A 178 23.17 5.87 9.80
CA VAL A 178 24.18 4.80 9.65
C VAL A 178 25.44 5.27 8.92
N MET A 179 25.40 6.46 8.31
CA MET A 179 26.56 7.12 7.71
C MET A 179 27.27 8.09 8.67
N ALA A 180 26.75 8.24 9.89
CA ALA A 180 27.29 9.15 10.90
C ALA A 180 28.31 8.46 11.83
N ALA A 181 29.07 9.25 12.59
CA ALA A 181 30.09 8.75 13.50
C ALA A 181 29.54 7.83 14.62
N ASP A 182 28.23 7.89 14.89
CA ASP A 182 27.50 7.12 15.90
C ASP A 182 26.71 5.93 15.31
N ALA A 183 27.04 5.48 14.10
CA ALA A 183 26.34 4.42 13.37
C ALA A 183 26.02 3.16 14.21
N SER A 184 26.93 2.72 15.10
CA SER A 184 26.70 1.55 15.95
C SER A 184 25.58 1.75 16.98
N LEU A 185 25.41 2.96 17.53
CA LEU A 185 24.30 3.27 18.43
C LEU A 185 22.97 3.30 17.68
N GLN A 186 22.98 3.89 16.49
CA GLN A 186 21.81 4.03 15.63
C GLN A 186 21.31 2.68 15.13
N LEU A 187 22.23 1.78 14.78
CA LEU A 187 21.89 0.41 14.41
C LEU A 187 21.34 -0.41 15.58
N ASN A 188 21.82 -0.20 16.81
CA ASN A 188 21.22 -0.84 17.98
C ASN A 188 19.81 -0.31 18.26
N SER A 189 19.59 1.01 18.12
CA SER A 189 18.25 1.60 18.23
C SER A 189 17.29 1.02 17.18
N LEU A 190 17.76 0.87 15.93
CA LEU A 190 17.01 0.21 14.87
C LEU A 190 16.56 -1.20 15.30
N LEU A 191 17.48 -2.03 15.81
CA LEU A 191 17.14 -3.40 16.25
C LEU A 191 16.16 -3.44 17.42
N GLN A 192 16.08 -2.39 18.25
CA GLN A 192 15.11 -2.30 19.32
C GLN A 192 13.69 -2.04 18.79
N THR A 193 13.55 -1.36 17.64
CA THR A 193 12.25 -1.14 17.00
C THR A 193 11.62 -2.41 16.41
N LEU A 194 12.41 -3.48 16.30
CA LEU A 194 12.04 -4.80 15.82
C LEU A 194 11.79 -5.80 16.97
N GLN A 195 11.68 -5.34 18.21
CA GLN A 195 11.43 -6.21 19.38
C GLN A 195 10.04 -5.97 19.94
#